data_AF-N9W5Y8-F1
#
_entry.id   AF-N9W5Y8-F1
#
_cell.length_a   1.000
_cell.length_b   1.000
_cell.length_c   1.000
_cell.angle_alpha   90.00
_cell.angle_beta   90.00
_cell.angle_gamma   90.00
#
_symmetry.space_group_name_H-M   'P 1'
#
loop_
_entity.id
_entity.type
_entity.pdbx_description
1 polymer ?
#
loop_
_entity_poly.entity_id
_entity_poly.type
_entity_poly.pdbx_seq_one_letter_code
_entity_poly.pdbx_strand_id
1 'polypeptide(L)'
;MSRKTVWTKSKVNKLREMLDAGMGTTAIAKRLKVGISSVSQKKQQLGYSISFKVVWSKKEDDLLIEYVNEGLDDTTIAIELGRSEESIIKRKEFLGCLIPNCTNYYDTTYKYIIYQCEKQLNIKMASVVLGLSEKTIKKRLAEAEKLGYIKRTELKELLA
;
A
#
# COMPACT_ATOMS: atom_id res chain seq x y z
N MET A 1 20.99 -26.92 -6.16
CA MET A 1 21.24 -26.63 -4.73
C MET A 1 22.30 -25.53 -4.63
N SER A 2 21.96 -24.35 -4.12
CA SER A 2 22.90 -23.22 -4.00
C SER A 2 23.90 -23.49 -2.86
N ARG A 3 25.21 -23.36 -3.12
CA ARG A 3 26.26 -23.52 -2.09
C ARG A 3 26.05 -22.46 -1.01
N LYS A 4 25.77 -22.88 0.22
CA LYS A 4 25.76 -21.98 1.39
C LYS A 4 27.12 -21.31 1.50
N THR A 5 27.12 -19.98 1.41
CA THR A 5 28.36 -19.20 1.54
C THR A 5 28.80 -19.22 2.99
N VAL A 6 30.01 -19.70 3.25
CA VAL A 6 30.62 -19.63 4.58
C VAL A 6 31.15 -18.21 4.82
N TRP A 7 30.64 -17.57 5.87
CA TRP A 7 31.09 -16.26 6.32
C TRP A 7 32.30 -16.40 7.25
N THR A 8 33.50 -16.22 6.71
CA THR A 8 34.74 -16.21 7.50
C THR A 8 34.93 -14.86 8.19
N LYS A 9 35.73 -14.82 9.27
CA LYS A 9 36.08 -13.57 9.98
C LYS A 9 36.61 -12.49 9.03
N SER A 10 37.49 -12.86 8.09
CA SER A 10 38.03 -11.94 7.08
C SER A 10 36.94 -11.36 6.16
N LYS A 11 35.97 -12.16 5.71
CA LYS A 11 34.84 -11.66 4.92
C LYS A 11 33.92 -10.73 5.71
N VAL A 12 33.72 -11.01 7.00
CA VAL A 12 32.92 -10.16 7.88
C VAL A 12 33.60 -8.80 8.10
N ASN A 13 34.92 -8.78 8.29
CA ASN A 13 35.67 -7.52 8.43
C ASN A 13 35.60 -6.68 7.15
N LYS A 14 35.84 -7.30 5.99
CA LYS A 14 35.68 -6.62 4.69
C LYS A 14 34.27 -6.10 4.45
N LEU A 15 33.25 -6.84 4.90
CA LEU A 15 31.87 -6.37 4.84
C LEU A 15 31.67 -5.11 5.69
N ARG A 16 32.19 -5.08 6.92
CA ARG A 16 32.11 -3.88 7.80
C ARG A 16 32.81 -2.69 7.17
N GLU A 17 34.06 -2.86 6.72
CA GLU A 17 34.83 -1.80 6.05
C GLU A 17 34.07 -1.19 4.87
N MET A 18 33.45 -2.02 4.02
CA MET A 18 32.66 -1.52 2.89
C MET A 18 31.36 -0.84 3.31
N LEU A 19 30.73 -1.30 4.39
CA LEU A 19 29.52 -0.67 4.93
C LEU A 19 29.81 0.68 5.58
N ASP A 20 30.90 0.75 6.35
CA ASP A 20 31.37 1.97 6.99
C ASP A 20 31.81 3.01 5.93
N ALA A 21 32.31 2.54 4.78
CA ALA A 21 32.56 3.35 3.59
C ALA A 21 31.29 3.73 2.78
N GLY A 22 30.09 3.42 3.28
CA GLY A 22 28.81 3.79 2.66
C GLY A 22 28.44 2.99 1.40
N MET A 23 29.10 1.85 1.15
CA MET A 23 28.90 1.10 -0.09
C MET A 23 27.55 0.37 -0.10
N GLY A 24 26.85 0.45 -1.24
CA GLY A 24 25.56 -0.21 -1.45
C GLY A 24 25.66 -1.75 -1.43
N THR A 25 24.60 -2.41 -0.93
CA THR A 25 24.56 -3.88 -0.75
C THR A 25 24.86 -4.67 -2.03
N THR A 26 24.39 -4.18 -3.19
CA THR A 26 24.64 -4.81 -4.51
C THR A 26 26.12 -4.76 -4.90
N ALA A 27 26.79 -3.63 -4.68
CA ALA A 27 28.22 -3.46 -4.97
C ALA A 27 29.08 -4.36 -4.07
N ILE A 28 28.72 -4.42 -2.78
CA ILE A 28 29.36 -5.31 -1.80
C ILE A 28 29.22 -6.78 -2.23
N ALA A 29 28.01 -7.20 -2.63
CA ALA A 29 27.75 -8.56 -3.07
C ALA A 29 28.63 -8.98 -4.27
N LYS A 30 28.74 -8.09 -5.27
CA LYS A 30 29.61 -8.29 -6.44
C LYS A 30 31.08 -8.41 -6.03
N ARG A 31 31.55 -7.56 -5.11
CA ARG A 31 32.97 -7.50 -4.71
C ARG A 31 33.39 -8.67 -3.81
N LEU A 32 32.48 -9.14 -2.95
CA LEU A 32 32.70 -10.30 -2.09
C LEU A 32 32.40 -11.63 -2.80
N LYS A 33 31.85 -11.59 -4.03
CA LYS A 33 31.39 -12.76 -4.81
C LYS A 33 30.41 -13.63 -4.01
N VAL A 34 29.43 -12.98 -3.38
CA VAL A 34 28.40 -13.60 -2.55
C VAL A 34 27.02 -13.13 -3.00
N GLY A 35 25.98 -13.93 -2.76
CA GLY A 35 24.61 -13.53 -3.11
C GLY A 35 24.13 -12.31 -2.31
N ILE A 36 23.37 -11.42 -2.96
CA ILE A 36 22.81 -10.19 -2.35
C ILE A 36 22.01 -10.51 -1.10
N SER A 37 21.20 -11.58 -1.13
CA SER A 37 20.41 -12.03 0.03
C SER A 37 21.28 -12.47 1.20
N SER A 38 22.44 -13.09 0.93
CA SER A 38 23.41 -13.49 1.97
C SER A 38 24.08 -12.27 2.62
N VAL A 39 24.43 -11.25 1.83
CA VAL A 39 24.94 -9.97 2.36
C VAL A 39 23.88 -9.29 3.22
N SER A 40 22.64 -9.23 2.73
CA SER A 40 21.52 -8.58 3.45
C SER A 40 21.26 -9.26 4.79
N GLN A 41 21.21 -10.60 4.81
CA GLN A 41 21.07 -11.37 6.04
C GLN A 41 22.26 -11.13 6.98
N LYS A 42 23.49 -11.06 6.46
CA LYS A 42 24.67 -10.81 7.30
C LYS A 42 24.70 -9.38 7.85
N LYS A 43 24.31 -8.38 7.06
CA LYS A 43 24.13 -6.99 7.52
C LYS A 43 23.16 -6.92 8.70
N GLN A 44 22.01 -7.59 8.58
CA GLN A 44 21.02 -7.68 9.66
C GLN A 44 21.60 -8.32 10.92
N GLN A 45 22.30 -9.45 10.79
CA GLN A 45 22.98 -10.11 11.92
C GLN A 45 24.06 -9.23 12.58
N LEU A 46 24.69 -8.33 11.81
CA LEU A 46 25.73 -7.44 12.30
C LEU A 46 25.18 -6.10 12.83
N GLY A 47 23.85 -5.91 12.86
CA GLY A 47 23.24 -4.67 13.33
C GLY A 47 23.26 -3.51 12.33
N TYR A 48 23.80 -3.71 11.12
CA TYR A 48 23.77 -2.74 10.02
C TYR A 48 22.40 -2.71 9.31
N SER A 49 21.35 -3.12 10.02
CA SER A 49 19.97 -2.97 9.58
C SER A 49 19.66 -1.49 9.51
N ILE A 50 19.83 -0.90 8.33
CA ILE A 50 19.15 0.34 7.98
C ILE A 50 17.69 -0.04 7.75
N SER A 51 16.97 -0.34 8.83
CA SER A 51 15.53 -0.28 8.79
C SER A 51 15.17 1.18 8.95
N PHE A 52 15.26 1.95 7.87
CA PHE A 52 14.34 3.07 7.73
C PHE A 52 12.94 2.45 7.52
N LYS A 53 12.39 1.82 8.56
CA LYS A 53 10.94 1.75 8.68
C LYS A 53 10.56 3.19 8.99
N VAL A 54 10.48 4.02 7.95
CA VAL A 54 9.94 5.36 8.10
C VAL A 54 8.49 5.11 8.48
N VAL A 55 8.21 5.22 9.78
CA VAL A 55 6.90 4.94 10.34
C VAL A 55 5.94 5.95 9.75
N TRP A 56 4.75 5.50 9.37
CA TRP A 56 3.69 6.41 8.95
C TRP A 56 3.21 7.18 10.17
N SER A 57 3.32 8.50 10.11
CA SER A 57 2.73 9.38 11.10
C SER A 57 1.23 9.55 10.85
N LYS A 58 0.49 9.92 11.89
CA LYS A 58 -0.94 10.23 11.75
C LYS A 58 -1.19 11.33 10.72
N LYS A 59 -0.32 12.35 10.67
CA LYS A 59 -0.41 13.45 9.70
C LYS A 59 -0.24 12.95 8.25
N GLU A 60 0.68 12.01 8.03
CA GLU A 60 0.85 11.39 6.70
C GLU A 60 -0.35 10.51 6.33
N ASP A 61 -0.95 9.82 7.30
CA ASP A 61 -2.20 9.07 7.06
C ASP A 61 -3.35 10.00 6.69
N ASP A 62 -3.51 11.11 7.41
CA ASP A 62 -4.55 12.11 7.16
C ASP A 62 -4.38 12.73 5.76
N LEU A 63 -3.15 13.10 5.37
CA LEU A 63 -2.84 13.60 4.03
C LEU A 63 -3.04 12.55 2.95
N LEU A 64 -2.65 11.29 3.20
CA LEU A 64 -2.88 10.20 2.27
C LEU A 64 -4.39 10.01 2.02
N ILE A 65 -5.21 10.08 3.07
CA ILE A 65 -6.68 10.01 2.95
C ILE A 65 -7.21 11.19 2.14
N GLU A 66 -6.72 12.40 2.38
CA GLU A 66 -7.11 13.61 1.66
C GLU A 66 -6.79 13.51 0.16
N TYR A 67 -5.53 13.21 -0.20
CA TYR A 67 -5.11 13.08 -1.60
C TYR A 67 -5.84 11.97 -2.34
N VAL A 68 -6.09 10.86 -1.65
CA VAL A 68 -6.95 9.81 -2.19
C VAL A 68 -8.35 10.37 -2.44
N ASN A 69 -8.98 11.05 -1.48
CA ASN A 69 -10.31 11.64 -1.66
C ASN A 69 -10.41 12.70 -2.77
N GLU A 70 -9.31 13.38 -3.08
CA GLU A 70 -9.15 14.32 -4.20
C GLU A 70 -8.93 13.62 -5.55
N GLY A 71 -8.67 12.32 -5.54
CA GLY A 71 -8.52 11.50 -6.75
C GLY A 71 -7.11 11.50 -7.34
N LEU A 72 -6.09 11.86 -6.56
CA LEU A 72 -4.69 11.79 -7.01
C LEU A 72 -4.28 10.33 -7.24
N ASP A 73 -3.44 10.10 -8.26
CA ASP A 73 -2.86 8.79 -8.52
C ASP A 73 -1.71 8.47 -7.57
N ASP A 74 -1.39 7.18 -7.42
CA ASP A 74 -0.39 6.71 -6.45
C ASP A 74 1.02 7.28 -6.71
N THR A 75 1.36 7.59 -7.96
CA THR A 75 2.63 8.21 -8.35
C THR A 75 2.73 9.62 -7.79
N THR A 76 1.68 10.42 -8.00
CA THR A 76 1.62 11.80 -7.51
C THR A 76 1.66 11.83 -5.98
N ILE A 77 0.87 10.97 -5.32
CA ILE A 77 0.86 10.85 -3.85
C ILE A 77 2.24 10.44 -3.31
N ALA A 78 2.94 9.51 -4.00
CA ALA A 78 4.27 9.08 -3.60
C ALA A 78 5.29 10.23 -3.64
N ILE A 79 5.23 11.08 -4.67
CA ILE A 79 6.07 12.28 -4.79
C ILE A 79 5.76 13.26 -3.66
N GLU A 80 4.49 13.59 -3.43
CA GLU A 80 4.05 14.56 -2.42
C GLU A 80 4.42 14.13 -0.99
N LEU A 81 4.27 12.84 -0.67
CA LEU A 81 4.60 12.30 0.66
C LEU A 81 6.08 11.89 0.79
N GLY A 82 6.88 12.00 -0.27
CA GLY A 82 8.28 11.56 -0.27
C GLY A 82 8.44 10.06 0.04
N ARG A 83 7.47 9.24 -0.39
CA ARG A 83 7.43 7.78 -0.19
C ARG A 83 7.56 7.05 -1.52
N SER A 84 7.76 5.73 -1.47
CA SER A 84 7.62 4.90 -2.68
C SER A 84 6.16 4.58 -2.95
N GLU A 85 5.78 4.44 -4.22
CA GLU A 85 4.44 4.00 -4.64
C GLU A 85 4.02 2.69 -3.94
N GLU A 86 4.93 1.72 -3.83
CA GLU A 86 4.66 0.47 -3.10
C GLU A 86 4.33 0.71 -1.62
N SER A 87 4.93 1.73 -0.99
CA SER A 87 4.61 2.13 0.39
C SER A 87 3.23 2.77 0.48
N ILE A 88 2.86 3.60 -0.51
CA ILE A 88 1.54 4.20 -0.64
C ILE A 88 0.46 3.12 -0.77
N ILE A 89 0.62 2.18 -1.71
CA ILE A 89 -0.34 1.09 -1.96
C ILE A 89 -0.58 0.27 -0.68
N LYS A 90 0.50 -0.19 -0.04
CA LYS A 90 0.40 -0.95 1.22
C LYS A 90 -0.23 -0.14 2.35
N ARG A 91 -0.01 1.17 2.38
CA ARG A 91 -0.62 2.02 3.41
C ARG A 91 -2.10 2.27 3.13
N LYS A 92 -2.48 2.51 1.87
CA LYS A 92 -3.88 2.60 1.43
C LYS A 92 -4.65 1.33 1.77
N GLU A 93 -4.05 0.16 1.55
CA GLU A 93 -4.59 -1.13 1.99
C GLU A 93 -4.81 -1.17 3.50
N PHE A 94 -3.79 -0.80 4.29
CA PHE A 94 -3.86 -0.79 5.75
C PHE A 94 -4.93 0.17 6.30
N LEU A 95 -5.08 1.34 5.69
CA LEU A 95 -6.07 2.35 6.09
C LEU A 95 -7.47 2.09 5.51
N GLY A 96 -7.61 1.15 4.57
CA GLY A 96 -8.86 0.88 3.86
C GLY A 96 -9.24 1.98 2.83
N CYS A 97 -8.25 2.74 2.37
CA CYS A 97 -8.40 3.88 1.45
C CYS A 97 -8.03 3.53 0.00
N LEU A 98 -8.03 2.25 -0.36
CA LEU A 98 -7.93 1.87 -1.76
C LEU A 98 -9.12 2.47 -2.51
N ILE A 99 -8.86 3.53 -3.28
CA ILE A 99 -9.63 3.76 -4.50
C ILE A 99 -9.18 2.67 -5.44
N PRO A 100 -10.05 1.72 -5.82
CA PRO A 100 -9.66 0.66 -6.71
C PRO A 100 -9.31 1.30 -8.05
N ASN A 101 -8.03 1.26 -8.41
CA ASN A 101 -7.68 1.23 -9.82
C ASN A 101 -8.36 -0.05 -10.35
N CYS A 102 -9.41 0.16 -11.13
CA CYS A 102 -10.44 -0.79 -11.49
C CYS A 102 -9.89 -1.95 -12.32
N THR A 103 -9.25 -2.92 -11.68
CA THR A 103 -8.84 -4.18 -12.35
C THR A 103 -8.91 -5.43 -11.47
N ASN A 104 -9.02 -5.32 -10.14
CA ASN A 104 -9.15 -6.50 -9.28
C ASN A 104 -10.50 -6.59 -8.57
N TYR A 105 -11.20 -7.68 -8.88
CA TYR A 105 -12.65 -7.85 -8.93
C TYR A 105 -13.31 -8.21 -7.57
N TYR A 106 -12.64 -8.03 -6.42
CA TYR A 106 -13.19 -8.54 -5.14
C TYR A 106 -13.21 -7.61 -3.92
N ASP A 107 -12.73 -6.37 -3.97
CA ASP A 107 -12.82 -5.51 -2.78
C ASP A 107 -13.25 -4.07 -3.08
N THR A 108 -14.47 -3.95 -3.59
CA THR A 108 -15.28 -2.76 -3.35
C THR A 108 -16.01 -2.99 -2.03
N THR A 109 -15.37 -2.62 -0.92
CA THR A 109 -16.02 -2.72 0.39
C THR A 109 -17.37 -2.01 0.34
N TYR A 110 -18.41 -2.62 0.93
CA TYR A 110 -19.75 -2.04 0.98
C TYR A 110 -19.73 -0.60 1.50
N LYS A 111 -18.83 -0.31 2.45
CA LYS A 111 -18.59 1.02 3.02
C LYS A 111 -18.19 2.07 1.97
N TYR A 112 -17.32 1.72 1.03
CA TYR A 112 -16.86 2.67 0.02
C TYR A 112 -17.96 2.97 -1.01
N ILE A 113 -18.75 1.95 -1.38
CA ILE A 113 -19.93 2.14 -2.24
C ILE A 113 -20.93 3.06 -1.53
N ILE A 114 -21.23 2.82 -0.26
CA ILE A 114 -22.12 3.66 0.54
C ILE A 114 -21.60 5.11 0.60
N TYR A 115 -20.33 5.31 0.96
CA TYR A 115 -19.70 6.63 1.02
C TYR A 115 -19.82 7.41 -0.29
N GLN A 116 -19.53 6.77 -1.43
CA GLN A 116 -19.65 7.44 -2.74
C GLN A 116 -21.11 7.73 -3.10
N CYS A 117 -22.06 6.88 -2.72
CA CYS A 117 -23.47 7.16 -2.95
C CYS A 117 -23.98 8.32 -2.07
N GLU A 118 -23.56 8.38 -0.80
CA GLU A 118 -23.90 9.46 0.14
C GLU A 118 -23.28 10.79 -0.28
N LYS A 119 -21.99 10.81 -0.63
CA LYS A 119 -21.28 12.03 -1.04
C LYS A 119 -21.89 12.66 -2.29
N GLN A 120 -22.28 11.83 -3.25
CA GLN A 120 -22.85 12.30 -4.52
C GLN A 120 -24.37 12.51 -4.45
N LEU A 121 -25.03 12.02 -3.39
CA LEU A 121 -26.49 11.92 -3.25
C LEU A 121 -27.17 11.32 -4.50
N ASN A 122 -26.44 10.52 -5.27
CA ASN A 122 -26.87 10.08 -6.58
C ASN A 122 -26.08 8.85 -7.04
N ILE A 123 -26.78 7.72 -7.21
CA ILE A 123 -26.21 6.46 -7.68
C ILE A 123 -25.61 6.58 -9.08
N LYS A 124 -26.17 7.43 -9.94
CA LYS A 124 -25.67 7.65 -11.30
C LYS A 124 -24.28 8.27 -11.28
N MET A 125 -24.07 9.26 -10.42
CA MET A 125 -22.73 9.88 -10.26
C MET A 125 -21.76 8.92 -9.57
N ALA A 126 -22.22 8.19 -8.55
CA ALA A 126 -21.42 7.15 -7.92
C ALA A 126 -21.01 6.04 -8.92
N SER A 127 -21.86 5.72 -9.91
CA SER A 127 -21.56 4.73 -10.96
C SER A 127 -20.37 5.13 -11.84
N VAL A 128 -20.26 6.43 -12.15
CA VAL A 128 -19.15 6.98 -12.92
C VAL A 128 -17.87 6.93 -12.10
N VAL A 129 -17.93 7.36 -10.84
CA VAL A 129 -16.77 7.38 -9.93
C VAL A 129 -16.25 5.98 -9.63
N LEU A 130 -17.16 5.01 -9.43
CA LEU A 130 -16.80 3.65 -9.08
C LEU A 130 -16.43 2.78 -10.29
N GLY A 131 -16.69 3.24 -11.52
CA GLY A 131 -16.54 2.42 -12.73
C GLY A 131 -17.45 1.18 -12.73
N LEU A 132 -18.58 1.26 -12.02
CA LEU A 132 -19.53 0.17 -11.86
C LEU A 132 -20.86 0.51 -12.51
N SER A 133 -21.57 -0.50 -13.01
CA SER A 133 -22.96 -0.28 -13.44
C SER A 133 -23.85 0.08 -12.25
N GLU A 134 -24.85 0.94 -12.46
CA GLU A 134 -25.85 1.25 -11.44
C GLU A 134 -26.53 -0.01 -10.88
N LYS A 135 -26.77 -1.01 -11.74
CA LYS A 135 -27.32 -2.31 -11.34
C LYS A 135 -26.41 -3.03 -10.34
N THR A 136 -25.10 -2.99 -10.57
CA THR A 136 -24.10 -3.56 -9.66
C THR A 136 -24.10 -2.83 -8.32
N ILE A 137 -24.13 -1.50 -8.33
CA ILE A 137 -24.18 -0.68 -7.12
C ILE A 137 -25.43 -0.98 -6.31
N LYS A 138 -26.62 -0.99 -6.95
CA LYS A 138 -27.89 -1.33 -6.30
C LYS A 138 -27.87 -2.72 -5.66
N LYS A 139 -27.32 -3.72 -6.37
CA LYS A 139 -27.15 -5.08 -5.84
C LYS A 139 -26.25 -5.08 -4.59
N ARG A 140 -25.12 -4.36 -4.64
CA ARG A 140 -24.17 -4.27 -3.52
C ARG A 140 -24.75 -3.52 -2.33
N LEU A 141 -25.51 -2.45 -2.54
CA LEU A 141 -26.21 -1.72 -1.49
C LEU A 141 -27.28 -2.59 -0.80
N ALA A 142 -28.01 -3.42 -1.56
CA ALA A 142 -28.95 -4.38 -0.99
C ALA A 142 -28.27 -5.49 -0.19
N GLU A 143 -27.09 -5.96 -0.63
CA GLU A 143 -26.26 -6.88 0.16
C GLU A 143 -25.71 -6.20 1.43
N ALA A 144 -25.31 -4.92 1.33
CA ALA A 144 -24.82 -4.12 2.45
C ALA A 144 -25.87 -3.95 3.55
N GLU A 145 -27.14 -3.75 3.19
CA GLU A 145 -28.26 -3.65 4.14
C GLU A 145 -28.48 -4.97 4.88
N LYS A 146 -28.49 -6.11 4.18
CA LYS A 146 -28.59 -7.44 4.80
C LYS A 146 -27.47 -7.73 5.78
N LEU A 147 -26.29 -7.20 5.51
CA LEU A 147 -25.10 -7.35 6.34
C LEU A 147 -24.97 -6.26 7.43
N GLY A 148 -25.90 -5.31 7.49
CA GLY A 148 -25.94 -4.26 8.53
C GLY A 148 -24.96 -3.11 8.32
N TYR A 149 -24.42 -2.91 7.12
CA TYR A 149 -23.52 -1.79 6.80
C TYR A 149 -24.26 -0.47 6.53
N ILE A 150 -25.54 -0.54 6.17
CA ILE A 150 -26.41 0.62 5.92
C ILE A 150 -27.81 0.31 6.45
N LYS A 151 -28.48 1.30 7.06
CA LYS A 151 -29.87 1.12 7.49
C LYS A 151 -30.81 1.13 6.30
N ARG A 152 -31.92 0.42 6.43
CA ARG A 152 -32.95 0.38 5.38
C ARG A 152 -33.53 1.75 5.04
N THR A 153 -33.55 2.70 5.98
CA THR A 153 -33.98 4.08 5.75
C THR A 153 -33.00 4.84 4.86
N GLU A 154 -31.71 4.79 5.21
CA GLU A 154 -30.61 5.40 4.45
C GLU A 154 -30.51 4.81 3.03
N LEU A 155 -30.71 3.50 2.90
CA LEU A 155 -30.76 2.82 1.60
C LEU A 155 -31.90 3.36 0.71
N LYS A 156 -33.08 3.64 1.27
CA LYS A 156 -34.21 4.18 0.51
C LYS A 156 -33.94 5.58 0.00
N GLU A 157 -33.26 6.40 0.79
CA GLU A 157 -32.86 7.76 0.40
C GLU A 157 -31.85 7.75 -0.75
N LEU A 158 -30.89 6.83 -0.72
CA LEU A 158 -29.92 6.68 -1.80
C LEU A 158 -30.52 6.13 -3.10
N LEU A 159 -31.61 5.36 -3.02
CA LEU A 159 -32.29 4.74 -4.17
C LEU A 159 -33.45 5.56 -4.74
N ALA A 160 -33.83 6.65 -4.08
CA ALA A 160 -34.89 7.56 -4.51
C ALA A 160 -34.50 8.35 -5.77
#